data_AF-A0A381XRS2-F1
#
_entry.id   AF-A0A381XRS2-F1
#
_cell.length_a   1.000
_cell.length_b   1.000
_cell.length_c   1.000
_cell.angle_alpha   90.00
_cell.angle_beta   90.00
_cell.angle_gamma   90.00
#
_symmetry.space_group_name_H-M   'P 1'
#
loop_
_entity.id
_entity.type
_entity.pdbx_description
1 polymer ?
#
loop_
_entity_poly.entity_id
_entity_poly.type
_entity_poly.pdbx_seq_one_letter_code
_entity_poly.pdbx_strand_id
1 'polypeptide(L)'
;MITINFQGRLGNNLFQYCFGRILAEKMGLMLGFHNENESSRWLARIPGADVMPSFKEISKPVYGEVRLENPLKLSGHKVDMETIIKHEGLIELYEFFGQRYEYYKESKEKIKKWLIPDAHFPPRPKKDLVVHVRCYHDEGRCLERPEGLKNWTMPYDYYKDSIETCKTINGGIEKIFICTDNKDDPLIVQRLIQDYDAKISN
;
A
#
# COMPACT_ATOMS: atom_id res chain seq x y z
N MET A 1 -12.79 -15.52 -14.32
CA MET A 1 -11.59 -14.66 -14.27
C MET A 1 -11.72 -13.72 -13.09
N ILE A 2 -10.61 -13.29 -12.48
CA ILE A 2 -10.58 -12.20 -11.49
C ILE A 2 -9.99 -10.96 -12.15
N THR A 3 -10.66 -9.81 -12.09
CA THR A 3 -10.15 -8.54 -12.61
C THR A 3 -9.97 -7.54 -11.49
N ILE A 4 -8.87 -6.80 -11.51
CA ILE A 4 -8.57 -5.76 -10.53
C ILE A 4 -8.67 -4.38 -11.18
N ASN A 5 -9.51 -3.51 -10.63
CA ASN A 5 -9.48 -2.08 -10.92
C ASN A 5 -8.76 -1.36 -9.78
N PHE A 6 -7.46 -1.08 -9.96
CA PHE A 6 -6.63 -0.49 -8.91
C PHE A 6 -7.13 0.90 -8.52
N GLN A 7 -7.47 1.06 -7.24
CA GLN A 7 -7.76 2.37 -6.66
C GLN A 7 -6.79 2.72 -5.53
N GLY A 8 -6.45 4.00 -5.39
CA GLY A 8 -5.60 4.51 -4.31
C GLY A 8 -4.11 4.50 -4.67
N ARG A 9 -3.25 4.52 -3.64
CA ARG A 9 -1.78 4.55 -3.79
C ARG A 9 -1.20 3.14 -3.66
N LEU A 10 0.13 3.04 -3.83
CA LEU A 10 0.88 1.77 -3.80
C LEU A 10 0.43 0.79 -2.71
N GLY A 11 0.31 1.25 -1.45
CA GLY A 11 -0.12 0.38 -0.35
C GLY A 11 -1.46 -0.30 -0.60
N ASN A 12 -2.46 0.43 -1.10
CA ASN A 12 -3.76 -0.15 -1.43
C ASN A 12 -3.69 -1.07 -2.65
N ASN A 13 -2.86 -0.72 -3.64
CA ASN A 13 -2.66 -1.54 -4.84
C ASN A 13 -2.03 -2.90 -4.48
N LEU A 14 -1.09 -2.94 -3.54
CA LEU A 14 -0.50 -4.18 -3.05
C LEU A 14 -1.55 -5.09 -2.39
N PHE A 15 -2.48 -4.54 -1.61
CA PHE A 15 -3.58 -5.31 -1.01
C PHE A 15 -4.56 -5.83 -2.06
N GLN A 16 -5.02 -4.98 -2.98
CA GLN A 16 -5.89 -5.37 -4.08
C GLN A 16 -5.28 -6.48 -4.93
N TYR A 17 -3.99 -6.36 -5.27
CA TYR A 17 -3.24 -7.40 -5.98
C TYR A 17 -3.22 -8.71 -5.21
N CYS A 18 -2.80 -8.68 -3.94
CA CYS A 18 -2.70 -9.89 -3.13
C CYS A 18 -4.06 -10.57 -2.99
N PHE A 19 -5.12 -9.80 -2.76
CA PHE A 19 -6.47 -10.36 -2.64
C PHE A 19 -6.93 -11.01 -3.95
N GLY A 20 -6.79 -10.29 -5.08
CA GLY A 20 -7.17 -10.82 -6.39
C GLY A 20 -6.36 -12.08 -6.77
N ARG A 21 -5.05 -12.09 -6.49
CA ARG A 21 -4.19 -13.26 -6.72
C ARG A 21 -4.58 -14.45 -5.85
N ILE A 22 -4.91 -14.24 -4.57
CA ILE A 22 -5.38 -15.30 -3.68
C ILE A 22 -6.68 -15.91 -4.21
N LEU A 23 -7.63 -15.09 -4.64
CA LEU A 23 -8.88 -15.57 -5.24
C LEU A 23 -8.62 -16.33 -6.54
N ALA A 24 -7.79 -15.78 -7.43
CA ALA A 24 -7.42 -16.41 -8.70
C ALA A 24 -6.80 -17.80 -8.48
N GLU A 25 -5.80 -17.91 -7.60
CA GLU A 25 -5.17 -19.19 -7.27
C GLU A 25 -6.15 -20.16 -6.61
N LYS A 26 -7.02 -19.70 -5.71
CA LYS A 26 -7.98 -20.56 -4.98
C LYS A 26 -9.09 -21.10 -5.87
N MET A 27 -9.52 -20.32 -6.85
CA MET A 27 -10.62 -20.67 -7.76
C MET A 27 -10.13 -21.24 -9.09
N GLY A 28 -8.82 -21.30 -9.33
CA GLY A 28 -8.25 -21.74 -10.60
C GLY A 28 -8.55 -20.78 -11.76
N LEU A 29 -8.76 -19.49 -11.47
CA LEU A 29 -9.14 -18.47 -12.43
C LEU A 29 -7.93 -17.64 -12.86
N MET A 30 -7.96 -17.12 -14.09
CA MET A 30 -6.97 -16.14 -14.53
C MET A 30 -7.09 -14.83 -13.72
N LEU A 31 -5.95 -14.22 -13.38
CA LEU A 31 -5.89 -12.84 -12.85
C LEU A 31 -5.63 -11.86 -13.99
N GLY A 32 -6.45 -10.83 -14.11
CA GLY A 32 -6.19 -9.67 -14.96
C GLY A 32 -6.52 -8.36 -14.27
N PHE A 33 -6.37 -7.27 -15.02
CA PHE A 33 -6.47 -5.91 -14.49
C PHE A 33 -7.18 -5.03 -15.51
N HIS A 34 -7.96 -4.08 -15.01
CA HIS A 34 -8.64 -3.11 -15.84
C HIS A 34 -7.65 -2.05 -16.33
N ASN A 35 -7.64 -1.75 -17.63
CA ASN A 35 -6.92 -0.62 -18.21
C ASN A 35 -7.93 0.34 -18.83
N GLU A 36 -8.03 1.56 -18.30
CA GLU A 36 -9.03 2.54 -18.75
C GLU A 36 -8.73 3.09 -20.15
N ASN A 37 -7.49 2.94 -20.65
CA ASN A 37 -7.03 3.54 -21.90
C ASN A 37 -7.13 2.65 -23.15
N GLU A 38 -7.67 1.43 -23.06
CA GLU A 38 -7.79 0.54 -24.22
C GLU A 38 -9.23 0.03 -24.41
N SER A 39 -9.73 0.21 -25.64
CA SER A 39 -11.05 -0.28 -26.09
C SER A 39 -11.17 -1.82 -26.02
N SER A 40 -10.04 -2.51 -25.89
CA SER A 40 -9.88 -3.95 -25.71
C SER A 40 -9.91 -4.29 -24.21
N ARG A 41 -11.05 -4.08 -23.54
CA ARG A 41 -11.25 -4.19 -22.07
C ARG A 41 -10.78 -5.50 -21.39
N TRP A 42 -10.40 -6.53 -22.14
CA TRP A 42 -10.22 -7.89 -21.63
C TRP A 42 -8.97 -8.61 -22.13
N LEU A 43 -8.17 -8.01 -23.03
CA LEU A 43 -7.00 -8.65 -23.62
C LEU A 43 -5.71 -7.89 -23.33
N ALA A 44 -4.96 -8.47 -22.40
CA ALA A 44 -3.50 -8.54 -22.43
C ALA A 44 -2.72 -7.22 -22.36
N ARG A 45 -2.61 -6.69 -21.14
CA ARG A 45 -1.28 -6.67 -20.54
C ARG A 45 -1.26 -7.64 -19.38
N ILE A 46 -0.14 -8.34 -19.19
CA ILE A 46 0.24 -8.93 -17.92
C ILE A 46 0.84 -7.76 -17.13
N PRO A 47 0.04 -6.99 -16.38
CA PRO A 47 0.37 -5.63 -15.92
C PRO A 47 1.17 -5.65 -14.63
N GLY A 48 1.72 -6.79 -14.24
CA GLY A 48 2.55 -6.80 -13.05
C GLY A 48 3.89 -6.10 -13.26
N ALA A 49 4.36 -5.98 -14.51
CA ALA A 49 5.59 -5.25 -14.83
C ALA A 49 5.38 -3.72 -14.86
N ASP A 50 4.26 -3.23 -15.39
CA ASP A 50 4.05 -1.78 -15.54
C ASP A 50 3.45 -1.14 -14.29
N VAL A 51 2.59 -1.84 -13.55
CA VAL A 51 1.89 -1.26 -12.38
C VAL A 51 2.80 -1.21 -11.16
N MET A 52 3.67 -2.22 -10.99
CA MET A 52 4.54 -2.38 -9.84
C MET A 52 5.91 -2.96 -10.27
N PRO A 53 6.68 -2.24 -11.11
CA PRO A 53 7.90 -2.74 -11.76
C PRO A 53 8.96 -3.27 -10.79
N SER A 54 9.00 -2.70 -9.59
CA SER A 54 9.94 -3.12 -8.55
C SER A 54 9.62 -4.49 -7.97
N PHE A 55 8.52 -5.18 -8.32
CA PHE A 55 8.14 -6.47 -7.74
C PHE A 55 8.11 -7.58 -8.80
N LYS A 56 9.24 -8.29 -8.96
CA LYS A 56 9.44 -9.32 -10.00
C LYS A 56 8.34 -10.39 -10.02
N GLU A 57 7.91 -10.88 -8.87
CA GLU A 57 6.87 -11.92 -8.80
C GLU A 57 5.47 -11.41 -9.14
N ILE A 58 5.22 -10.09 -8.99
CA ILE A 58 3.96 -9.47 -9.40
C ILE A 58 3.86 -9.48 -10.94
N SER A 59 4.99 -9.25 -11.61
CA SER A 59 5.12 -9.25 -13.08
C SER A 59 4.79 -10.57 -13.77
N LYS A 60 4.78 -11.68 -13.03
CA LYS A 60 4.46 -12.99 -13.58
C LYS A 60 2.94 -13.16 -13.75
N PRO A 61 2.48 -13.68 -14.89
CA PRO A 61 1.06 -13.96 -15.11
C PRO A 61 0.55 -15.02 -14.16
N VAL A 62 -0.71 -14.87 -13.73
CA VAL A 62 -1.47 -15.91 -13.03
C VAL A 62 -2.47 -16.48 -14.01
N TYR A 63 -2.14 -17.63 -14.59
CA TYR A 63 -2.99 -18.34 -15.54
C TYR A 63 -4.10 -19.11 -14.82
N GLY A 64 -5.20 -19.32 -15.54
CA GLY A 64 -6.34 -20.10 -15.08
C GLY A 64 -7.50 -19.97 -16.06
N GLU A 65 -8.67 -20.43 -15.64
CA GLU A 65 -9.88 -20.36 -16.45
C GLU A 65 -10.37 -18.90 -16.62
N VAL A 66 -10.83 -18.61 -17.83
CA VAL A 66 -11.46 -17.33 -18.17
C VAL A 66 -12.97 -17.51 -18.20
N ARG A 67 -13.65 -16.75 -17.34
CA ARG A 67 -15.11 -16.71 -17.23
C ARG A 67 -15.50 -15.24 -17.25
N LEU A 68 -16.30 -14.84 -18.23
CA LEU A 68 -16.64 -13.45 -18.52
C LEU A 68 -18.11 -13.12 -18.26
N GLU A 69 -18.93 -14.14 -18.00
CA GLU A 69 -20.36 -14.01 -17.77
C GLU A 69 -20.66 -13.68 -16.30
N ASN A 70 -21.85 -13.12 -16.05
CA ASN A 70 -22.40 -12.88 -14.71
C ASN A 70 -21.46 -12.13 -13.74
N PRO A 71 -21.06 -10.88 -14.03
CA PRO A 71 -20.06 -10.17 -13.23
C PRO A 71 -20.52 -9.93 -11.78
N LEU A 72 -19.69 -10.36 -10.82
CA LEU A 72 -19.78 -10.03 -9.41
C LEU A 72 -18.78 -8.91 -9.08
N LYS A 73 -19.31 -7.72 -8.80
CA LYS A 73 -18.52 -6.56 -8.37
C LYS A 73 -18.31 -6.56 -6.86
N LEU A 74 -17.05 -6.51 -6.44
CA LEU A 74 -16.62 -6.46 -5.05
C LEU A 74 -16.06 -5.08 -4.73
N SER A 75 -16.68 -4.38 -3.77
CA SER A 75 -16.29 -3.03 -3.36
C SER A 75 -16.19 -2.87 -1.84
N GLY A 76 -15.55 -1.79 -1.40
CA GLY A 76 -15.42 -1.44 0.01
C GLY A 76 -14.37 -2.26 0.77
N HIS A 77 -14.60 -2.47 2.07
CA HIS A 77 -13.61 -3.08 2.98
C HIS A 77 -13.92 -4.52 3.39
N LYS A 78 -15.19 -4.94 3.32
CA LYS A 78 -15.64 -6.26 3.75
C LYS A 78 -16.43 -6.92 2.63
N VAL A 79 -16.05 -8.13 2.31
CA VAL A 79 -16.75 -8.99 1.34
C VAL A 79 -17.09 -10.33 1.97
N ASP A 80 -18.12 -10.97 1.42
CA ASP A 80 -18.53 -12.32 1.77
C ASP A 80 -17.72 -13.35 0.98
N MET A 81 -16.73 -13.94 1.64
CA MET A 81 -15.86 -14.93 1.02
C MET A 81 -16.60 -16.20 0.59
N GLU A 82 -17.68 -16.59 1.27
CA GLU A 82 -18.41 -17.82 0.91
C GLU A 82 -19.16 -17.64 -0.40
N THR A 83 -19.80 -16.49 -0.58
CA THR A 83 -20.46 -16.12 -1.84
C THR A 83 -19.44 -16.01 -2.97
N ILE A 84 -18.29 -15.38 -2.73
CA ILE A 84 -17.24 -15.23 -3.75
C ILE A 84 -16.73 -16.58 -4.24
N ILE A 85 -16.39 -17.50 -3.33
CA ILE A 85 -15.78 -18.80 -3.70
C ILE A 85 -16.74 -19.67 -4.51
N LYS A 86 -18.06 -19.52 -4.29
CA LYS A 86 -19.10 -20.27 -5.03
C LYS A 86 -19.50 -19.60 -6.34
N HIS A 87 -19.02 -18.39 -6.61
CA HIS A 87 -19.41 -17.65 -7.79
C HIS A 87 -18.76 -18.24 -9.06
N GLU A 88 -19.58 -18.51 -10.08
CA GLU A 88 -19.13 -19.16 -11.32
C GLU A 88 -18.83 -18.18 -12.46
N GLY A 89 -18.96 -16.87 -12.24
CA GLY A 89 -18.76 -15.85 -13.27
C GLY A 89 -17.45 -15.06 -13.16
N LEU A 90 -17.46 -13.88 -13.76
CA LEU A 90 -16.41 -12.87 -13.64
C LEU A 90 -16.45 -12.22 -12.25
N ILE A 91 -15.31 -12.08 -11.59
CA ILE A 91 -15.21 -11.33 -10.33
C ILE A 91 -14.40 -10.06 -10.58
N GLU A 92 -14.97 -8.91 -10.25
CA GLU A 92 -14.34 -7.61 -10.44
C GLU A 92 -14.06 -6.96 -9.08
N LEU A 93 -12.79 -6.73 -8.75
CA LEU A 93 -12.41 -5.90 -7.61
C LEU A 93 -12.51 -4.43 -8.04
N TYR A 94 -13.60 -3.79 -7.65
CA TYR A 94 -13.92 -2.41 -8.02
C TYR A 94 -14.07 -1.57 -6.76
N GLU A 95 -13.23 -0.55 -6.59
CA GLU A 95 -13.20 0.25 -5.36
C GLU A 95 -13.02 -0.58 -4.08
N PHE A 96 -12.21 -1.64 -4.18
CA PHE A 96 -11.95 -2.55 -3.09
C PHE A 96 -10.69 -2.13 -2.33
N PHE A 97 -10.83 -1.93 -1.02
CA PHE A 97 -9.72 -1.56 -0.13
C PHE A 97 -9.22 -2.76 0.68
N GLY A 98 -10.11 -3.65 1.11
CA GLY A 98 -9.77 -5.04 1.44
C GLY A 98 -8.70 -5.33 2.48
N GLN A 99 -8.29 -4.39 3.35
CA GLN A 99 -7.11 -4.54 4.22
C GLN A 99 -7.36 -5.40 5.49
N ARG A 100 -8.30 -6.34 5.44
CA ARG A 100 -8.67 -7.19 6.58
C ARG A 100 -7.73 -8.39 6.71
N TYR A 101 -7.15 -8.58 7.89
CA TYR A 101 -6.14 -9.62 8.15
C TYR A 101 -6.59 -11.03 7.75
N GLU A 102 -7.86 -11.36 8.01
CA GLU A 102 -8.47 -12.65 7.73
C GLU A 102 -8.38 -13.08 6.26
N TYR A 103 -8.31 -12.14 5.31
CA TYR A 103 -8.19 -12.45 3.88
C TYR A 103 -6.80 -12.96 3.50
N TYR A 104 -5.78 -12.63 4.30
CA TYR A 104 -4.38 -12.86 3.96
C TYR A 104 -3.68 -13.87 4.86
N LYS A 105 -4.25 -14.16 6.03
CA LYS A 105 -3.60 -14.93 7.10
C LYS A 105 -3.08 -16.30 6.66
N GLU A 106 -3.77 -16.95 5.72
CA GLU A 106 -3.40 -18.29 5.19
C GLU A 106 -2.36 -18.21 4.06
N SER A 107 -2.18 -17.04 3.44
CA SER A 107 -1.29 -16.84 2.29
C SER A 107 -0.04 -16.03 2.62
N LYS A 108 0.27 -15.79 3.91
CA LYS A 108 1.39 -14.94 4.35
C LYS A 108 2.72 -15.28 3.66
N GLU A 109 3.07 -16.56 3.61
CA GLU A 109 4.36 -16.99 3.02
C GLU A 109 4.39 -16.80 1.50
N LYS A 110 3.24 -16.91 0.83
CA LYS A 110 3.15 -16.59 -0.60
C LYS A 110 3.25 -15.08 -0.83
N ILE A 111 2.51 -14.29 -0.06
CA ILE A 111 2.52 -12.82 -0.14
C ILE A 111 3.92 -12.28 0.06
N LYS A 112 4.67 -12.79 1.04
CA LYS A 112 6.08 -12.41 1.23
C LYS A 112 6.88 -12.62 -0.04
N LYS A 113 6.72 -13.76 -0.72
CA LYS A 113 7.42 -14.03 -2.00
C LYS A 113 6.98 -13.07 -3.10
N TRP A 114 5.68 -12.79 -3.20
CA TRP A 114 5.14 -11.87 -4.20
C TRP A 114 5.63 -10.45 -4.03
N LEU A 115 5.75 -10.00 -2.78
CA LEU A 115 6.04 -8.61 -2.41
C LEU A 115 7.51 -8.37 -2.05
N ILE A 116 8.43 -9.25 -2.44
CA ILE A 116 9.87 -8.93 -2.36
C ILE A 116 10.18 -7.94 -3.48
N PRO A 117 10.57 -6.69 -3.15
CA PRO A 117 11.01 -5.77 -4.16
C PRO A 117 12.40 -6.19 -4.68
N ASP A 118 12.61 -5.99 -5.98
CA ASP A 118 13.92 -6.03 -6.62
C ASP A 118 14.69 -4.74 -6.31
N ALA A 119 14.99 -4.56 -5.03
CA ALA A 119 15.66 -3.39 -4.51
C ALA A 119 16.94 -3.79 -3.78
N HIS A 120 18.02 -3.09 -4.09
CA HIS A 120 19.22 -3.13 -3.28
C HIS A 120 19.00 -2.18 -2.10
N PHE A 121 18.75 -2.76 -0.93
CA PHE A 121 18.71 -1.96 0.29
C PHE A 121 20.15 -1.65 0.69
N PRO A 122 20.52 -0.37 0.85
CA PRO A 122 21.80 -0.04 1.46
C PRO A 122 21.85 -0.66 2.87
N PRO A 123 23.04 -0.97 3.39
CA PRO A 123 23.18 -1.45 4.75
C PRO A 123 22.50 -0.45 5.70
N ARG A 124 21.63 -0.97 6.58
CA ARG A 124 20.94 -0.14 7.56
C ARG A 124 21.99 0.56 8.43
N PRO A 125 22.04 1.90 8.46
CA PRO A 125 22.93 2.59 9.39
C PRO A 125 22.54 2.19 10.81
N LYS A 126 23.51 1.78 11.62
CA LYS A 126 23.23 1.22 12.96
C LYS A 126 22.75 2.27 13.96
N LYS A 127 23.02 3.54 13.70
CA LYS A 127 22.76 4.67 14.60
C LYS A 127 22.02 5.83 13.95
N ASP A 128 21.57 5.67 12.71
CA ASP A 128 20.70 6.70 12.11
C ASP A 128 19.24 6.32 12.36
N LEU A 129 18.41 7.33 12.63
CA LEU A 129 16.97 7.20 12.76
C LEU A 129 16.29 7.87 11.57
N VAL A 130 15.40 7.14 10.90
CA VAL A 130 14.51 7.71 9.89
C VAL A 130 13.13 7.88 10.50
N VAL A 131 12.62 9.11 10.50
CA VAL A 131 11.28 9.48 10.96
C VAL A 131 10.45 9.82 9.74
N HIS A 132 9.44 8.99 9.46
CA HIS A 132 8.48 9.30 8.40
C HIS A 132 7.33 10.14 8.98
N VAL A 133 7.23 11.40 8.56
CA VAL A 133 6.18 12.34 8.96
C VAL A 133 5.24 12.54 7.78
N ARG A 134 4.05 11.95 7.88
CA ARG A 134 3.01 12.11 6.88
C ARG A 134 2.16 13.33 7.23
N CYS A 135 2.31 14.40 6.46
CA CYS A 135 1.64 15.68 6.67
C CYS A 135 0.43 15.90 5.75
N TYR A 136 0.26 15.07 4.71
CA TYR A 136 -0.85 15.12 3.74
C TYR A 136 -1.00 16.50 3.08
N HIS A 137 -0.35 16.70 1.93
CA HIS A 137 -0.74 17.75 0.99
C HIS A 137 -2.03 17.36 0.29
N ASP A 138 -3.17 17.69 0.88
CA ASP A 138 -4.38 17.92 0.09
C ASP A 138 -4.43 19.45 -0.06
N GLU A 139 -3.85 19.95 -1.15
CA GLU A 139 -3.77 21.37 -1.50
C GLU A 139 -5.12 22.06 -1.18
N GLY A 140 -5.15 22.85 -0.10
CA GLY A 140 -6.32 23.63 0.33
C GLY A 140 -7.27 22.99 1.34
N ARG A 141 -7.23 21.68 1.64
CA ARG A 141 -8.27 21.04 2.49
C ARG A 141 -7.91 20.78 3.95
N CYS A 142 -6.65 20.97 4.37
CA CYS A 142 -6.27 20.76 5.77
C CYS A 142 -6.64 21.95 6.69
N LEU A 143 -6.71 23.18 6.14
CA LEU A 143 -7.05 24.38 6.93
C LEU A 143 -8.55 24.52 7.20
N GLU A 144 -9.41 23.92 6.37
CA GLU A 144 -10.88 24.05 6.44
C GLU A 144 -11.60 22.87 7.12
N ARG A 145 -10.89 21.84 7.58
CA ARG A 145 -11.54 20.69 8.21
C ARG A 145 -12.06 21.03 9.62
N PRO A 146 -13.19 20.45 10.07
CA PRO A 146 -13.68 20.59 11.44
C PRO A 146 -12.59 20.22 12.46
N GLU A 147 -12.56 20.87 13.62
CA GLU A 147 -11.49 20.74 14.65
C GLU A 147 -11.13 19.31 15.06
N GLY A 148 -12.01 18.32 14.82
CA GLY A 148 -11.74 16.89 15.09
C GLY A 148 -11.05 16.09 13.97
N LEU A 149 -10.88 16.64 12.76
CA LEU A 149 -10.32 15.93 11.59
C LEU A 149 -9.06 16.59 11.01
N LYS A 150 -8.53 17.63 11.67
CA LYS A 150 -7.36 18.40 11.20
C LYS A 150 -6.04 17.63 11.30
N ASN A 151 -5.93 16.63 12.17
CA ASN A 151 -4.65 15.98 12.47
C ASN A 151 -4.69 14.49 12.11
N TRP A 152 -4.46 14.18 10.83
CA TRP A 152 -4.08 12.82 10.41
C TRP A 152 -2.59 12.55 10.69
N THR A 153 -1.84 13.60 11.05
CA THR A 153 -0.48 13.51 11.56
C THR A 153 -0.52 13.36 13.08
N MET A 154 0.37 12.53 13.63
CA MET A 154 0.49 12.38 15.07
C MET A 154 0.95 13.71 15.72
N PRO A 155 0.61 13.98 16.98
CA PRO A 155 1.10 15.18 17.66
C PRO A 155 2.63 15.16 17.78
N TYR A 156 3.24 16.34 17.90
CA TYR A 156 4.69 16.48 18.04
C TYR A 156 5.26 15.59 19.17
N ASP A 157 4.58 15.54 20.31
CA ASP A 157 5.03 14.78 21.48
C ASP A 157 5.16 13.28 21.18
N TYR A 158 4.32 12.72 20.32
CA TYR A 158 4.47 11.32 19.87
C TYR A 158 5.82 11.08 19.18
N TYR A 159 6.24 11.99 18.29
CA TYR A 159 7.52 11.87 17.60
C TYR A 159 8.68 12.09 18.56
N LYS A 160 8.60 13.10 19.42
CA LYS A 160 9.60 13.36 20.47
C LYS A 160 9.80 12.14 21.37
N ASP A 161 8.74 11.59 21.93
CA ASP A 161 8.82 10.42 22.81
C ASP A 161 9.40 9.20 22.09
N SER A 162 9.04 9.01 20.82
CA SER A 162 9.57 7.93 19.99
C SER A 162 11.08 8.09 19.72
N ILE A 163 11.54 9.31 19.42
CA ILE A 163 12.96 9.62 19.19
C ILE A 163 13.76 9.41 20.47
N GLU A 164 13.31 9.97 21.60
CA GLU A 164 13.99 9.82 22.90
C GLU A 164 14.06 8.36 23.33
N THR A 165 12.98 7.60 23.16
CA THR A 165 12.97 6.15 23.39
C THR A 165 14.03 5.46 22.52
N CYS A 166 14.09 5.80 21.22
CA CYS A 166 15.07 5.20 20.31
C CYS A 166 16.52 5.56 20.62
N LYS A 167 16.80 6.76 21.17
CA LYS A 167 18.13 7.15 21.68
C LYS A 167 18.62 6.19 22.76
N THR A 168 17.72 5.76 23.65
CA THR A 168 18.08 4.88 24.78
C THR A 168 18.31 3.41 24.35
N ILE A 169 17.51 2.88 23.44
CA ILE A 169 17.50 1.45 23.11
C ILE A 169 18.63 1.05 22.16
N ASN A 170 19.06 1.93 21.25
CA ASN A 170 20.01 1.58 20.17
C ASN A 170 21.47 1.94 20.46
N GLY A 171 21.83 2.21 21.71
CA GLY A 171 23.17 2.70 22.06
C GLY A 171 23.45 4.11 21.52
N GLY A 172 22.40 4.92 21.36
CA GLY A 172 22.43 6.28 20.82
C GLY A 172 21.92 6.40 19.38
N ILE A 173 21.65 7.65 18.99
CA ILE A 173 21.35 8.05 17.61
C ILE A 173 22.40 9.10 17.20
N GLU A 174 23.04 8.92 16.04
CA GLU A 174 24.01 9.86 15.48
C GLU A 174 23.35 10.89 14.55
N LYS A 175 22.37 10.46 13.74
CA LYS A 175 21.67 11.34 12.80
C LYS A 175 20.18 11.00 12.76
N ILE A 176 19.37 12.03 12.56
CA ILE A 176 17.93 11.89 12.35
C ILE A 176 17.61 12.41 10.95
N PHE A 177 16.93 11.58 10.16
CA PHE A 177 16.42 11.92 8.84
C PHE A 177 14.91 11.97 8.87
N ILE A 178 14.32 13.03 8.32
CA ILE A 178 12.87 13.18 8.17
C ILE A 178 12.52 12.86 6.71
N CYS A 179 11.68 11.84 6.53
CA CYS A 179 11.00 11.60 5.27
C CYS A 179 9.59 12.17 5.40
N THR A 180 9.23 13.15 4.57
CA THR A 180 7.93 13.79 4.66
C THR A 180 7.42 14.19 3.29
N ASP A 181 6.10 14.23 3.15
CA ASP A 181 5.47 14.84 1.98
C ASP A 181 5.39 16.37 2.09
N ASN A 182 5.50 16.97 3.28
CA ASN A 182 5.50 18.43 3.48
C ASN A 182 6.71 18.89 4.31
N LYS A 183 7.78 19.30 3.62
CA LYS A 183 8.99 19.80 4.30
C LYS A 183 8.76 21.09 5.09
N ASP A 184 7.76 21.88 4.73
CA ASP A 184 7.51 23.21 5.27
C ASP A 184 6.50 23.19 6.44
N ASP A 185 6.08 22.01 6.90
CA ASP A 185 5.17 21.86 8.04
C ASP A 185 5.77 22.47 9.33
N PRO A 186 5.19 23.57 9.85
CA PRO A 186 5.78 24.28 10.98
C PRO A 186 5.54 23.59 12.32
N LEU A 187 4.53 22.71 12.41
CA LEU A 187 4.08 22.12 13.66
C LEU A 187 4.93 20.92 14.09
N ILE A 188 5.31 20.09 13.12
CA ILE A 188 6.02 18.83 13.33
C ILE A 188 7.37 18.85 12.64
N VAL A 189 7.42 19.03 11.32
CA VAL A 189 8.68 18.84 10.56
C VAL A 189 9.73 19.88 10.94
N GLN A 190 9.40 21.17 10.86
CA GLN A 190 10.34 22.24 11.20
C GLN A 190 10.75 22.18 12.69
N ARG A 191 9.82 21.81 13.56
CA ARG A 191 10.10 21.63 14.98
C ARG A 191 11.04 20.46 15.25
N LEU A 192 10.88 19.35 14.54
CA LEU A 192 11.82 18.22 14.62
C LEU A 192 13.21 18.58 14.08
N ILE A 193 13.30 19.39 13.03
CA ILE A 193 14.58 19.93 12.53
C ILE A 193 15.25 20.77 13.62
N GLN A 194 14.51 21.69 14.24
CA GLN A 194 15.03 22.58 15.26
C GLN A 194 15.47 21.85 16.55
N ASP A 195 14.62 20.95 17.06
CA ASP A 195 14.84 20.32 18.37
C ASP A 195 15.88 19.18 18.32
N TYR A 196 16.12 18.61 17.13
CA TYR A 196 16.97 17.42 16.96
C TYR A 196 18.08 17.55 15.91
N ASP A 197 18.27 18.71 15.29
CA ASP A 197 19.18 18.90 14.15
C ASP A 197 18.91 17.87 13.02
N ALA A 198 17.63 17.55 12.80
CA ALA A 198 17.22 16.55 11.84
C ALA A 198 17.35 17.05 10.39
N LYS A 199 17.61 16.12 9.46
CA LYS A 199 17.80 16.44 8.03
C LYS A 199 16.65 15.89 7.19
N ILE A 200 16.15 16.66 6.23
CA ILE A 200 15.17 16.16 5.27
C ILE A 200 15.85 15.19 4.30
N SER A 201 15.27 14.01 4.13
CA SER A 201 15.63 13.07 3.08
C SER A 201 14.75 13.33 1.86
N ASN A 202 15.37 13.71 0.74
CA ASN A 202 14.69 13.79 -0.55
C ASN A 202 14.47 12.41 -1.16
#